data_AF-A0A7J4I5D9-F1
#
_entry.id   AF-A0A7J4I5D9-F1
#
_cell.length_a   1.000
_cell.length_b   1.000
_cell.length_c   1.000
_cell.angle_alpha   90.00
_cell.angle_beta   90.00
_cell.angle_gamma   90.00
#
_symmetry.space_group_name_H-M   'P 1'
#
loop_
_entity.id
_entity.type
_entity.pdbx_description
1 polymer ?
#
loop_
_entity_poly.entity_id
_entity_poly.type
_entity_poly.pdbx_seq_one_letter_code
_entity_poly.pdbx_strand_id
1 'polypeptide(L)'
;MLDFLGTNCPHIRFINFNELEFSDTEAKHYTLGEKGFVPKDRYSYAVKGSAEMTFKLMQYCRKKQFPFSVYFCTSKLKDAVQLRERLKRRAKNVALPFDEITKDGVLIRGVLTGSNVGGNILSLRASLLKLLNLQEHELVYDPQKNRLLMDKKLVKKHKKMVKQLGLTPSIVAEYPTWDAMEVEIDFL
;
A
#
# COMPACT_ATOMS: atom_id res chain seq x y z
N MET A 1 -8.96 10.42 35.07
CA MET A 1 -8.82 9.53 33.89
C MET A 1 -8.07 10.20 32.73
N LEU A 2 -8.38 11.47 32.42
CA LEU A 2 -7.59 12.30 31.48
C LEU A 2 -7.25 13.69 32.07
N ASP A 3 -7.46 13.87 33.38
CA ASP A 3 -7.28 15.14 34.08
C ASP A 3 -5.86 15.68 33.97
N PHE A 4 -4.86 14.79 33.89
CA PHE A 4 -3.47 15.21 33.70
C PHE A 4 -3.27 15.98 32.38
N LEU A 5 -3.99 15.61 31.31
CA LEU A 5 -3.94 16.32 30.03
C LEU A 5 -4.72 17.62 30.10
N GLY A 6 -5.90 17.59 30.72
CA GLY A 6 -6.79 18.75 30.83
C GLY A 6 -6.22 19.88 31.68
N THR A 7 -5.52 19.54 32.76
CA THR A 7 -5.04 20.52 33.75
C THR A 7 -3.57 20.89 33.54
N ASN A 8 -2.73 19.93 33.11
CA ASN A 8 -1.28 20.14 33.08
C ASN A 8 -0.71 20.32 31.67
N CYS A 9 -1.53 20.24 30.62
CA CYS A 9 -1.05 20.32 29.23
C CYS A 9 -1.85 21.37 28.42
N PRO A 10 -1.72 22.67 28.73
CA PRO A 10 -2.53 23.74 28.12
C PRO A 10 -2.31 23.92 26.61
N HIS A 11 -1.23 23.38 26.06
CA HIS A 11 -0.90 23.49 24.63
C HIS A 11 -1.53 22.41 23.76
N ILE A 12 -2.10 21.35 24.35
CA ILE A 12 -2.78 20.30 23.57
C ILE A 12 -4.10 20.86 23.06
N ARG A 13 -4.28 20.87 21.74
CA ARG A 13 -5.51 21.35 21.08
C ARG A 13 -6.46 20.24 20.68
N PHE A 14 -5.96 19.03 20.49
CA PHE A 14 -6.78 17.86 20.18
C PHE A 14 -6.12 16.56 20.63
N ILE A 15 -6.95 15.52 20.81
CA ILE A 15 -6.56 14.14 21.07
C ILE A 15 -7.27 13.26 20.04
N ASN A 16 -6.55 12.31 19.44
CA ASN A 16 -7.13 11.28 18.60
C ASN A 16 -7.10 9.92 19.33
N PHE A 17 -8.27 9.35 19.57
CA PHE A 17 -8.42 7.97 20.04
C PHE A 17 -8.62 7.05 18.85
N ASN A 18 -7.81 5.99 18.79
CA ASN A 18 -8.00 4.91 17.85
C ASN A 18 -8.84 3.80 18.48
N GLU A 19 -9.76 3.19 17.72
CA GLU A 19 -10.39 1.93 18.11
C GLU A 19 -9.28 0.87 18.23
N LEU A 20 -9.30 0.15 19.35
CA LEU A 20 -8.33 -0.88 19.65
C LEU A 20 -8.60 -2.09 18.76
N GLU A 21 -7.55 -2.65 18.17
CA GLU A 21 -7.64 -3.73 17.20
C GLU A 21 -6.65 -4.85 17.52
N PHE A 22 -7.08 -6.10 17.29
CA PHE A 22 -6.23 -7.27 17.25
C PHE A 22 -5.30 -7.19 16.04
N SER A 23 -4.14 -7.80 16.17
CA SER A 23 -3.19 -7.93 15.08
C SER A 23 -2.86 -9.40 14.87
N ASP A 24 -2.75 -9.81 13.61
CA ASP A 24 -2.34 -11.17 13.22
C ASP A 24 -0.83 -11.43 13.38
N THR A 25 -0.10 -10.46 13.91
CA THR A 25 1.33 -10.61 14.16
C THR A 25 1.61 -11.54 15.36
N GLU A 26 2.59 -12.43 15.18
CA GLU A 26 3.12 -13.30 16.22
C GLU A 26 4.02 -12.58 17.24
N ALA A 27 4.14 -11.25 17.15
CA ALA A 27 5.01 -10.50 18.03
C ALA A 27 4.54 -10.62 19.48
N LYS A 28 5.44 -11.09 20.36
CA LYS A 28 5.15 -11.44 21.76
C LYS A 28 4.48 -10.36 22.62
N HIS A 29 4.53 -9.08 22.20
CA HIS A 29 3.92 -7.98 22.94
C HIS A 29 2.42 -7.80 22.66
N TYR A 30 1.86 -8.48 21.65
CA TYR A 30 0.43 -8.47 21.37
C TYR A 30 -0.31 -9.44 22.29
N THR A 31 -0.68 -8.91 23.45
CA THR A 31 -1.23 -9.67 24.59
C THR A 31 -2.73 -9.44 24.78
N LEU A 32 -3.44 -8.91 23.77
CA LEU A 32 -4.86 -8.54 23.93
C LEU A 32 -5.73 -9.76 24.28
N GLY A 33 -5.49 -10.91 23.63
CA GLY A 33 -6.18 -12.16 23.96
C GLY A 33 -5.86 -12.65 25.37
N GLU A 34 -4.58 -12.62 25.76
CA GLU A 34 -4.13 -13.00 27.11
C GLU A 34 -4.71 -12.09 28.21
N LYS A 35 -4.95 -10.82 27.88
CA LYS A 35 -5.58 -9.82 28.76
C LYS A 35 -7.11 -9.95 28.81
N GLY A 36 -7.69 -10.98 28.17
CA GLY A 36 -9.13 -11.26 28.20
C GLY A 36 -9.97 -10.35 27.31
N PHE A 37 -9.35 -9.57 26.40
CA PHE A 37 -10.11 -8.84 25.40
C PHE A 37 -10.65 -9.81 24.35
N VAL A 38 -11.81 -9.48 23.78
CA VAL A 38 -12.47 -10.28 22.75
C VAL A 38 -12.76 -9.45 21.50
N PRO A 39 -12.72 -10.05 20.30
CA PRO A 39 -13.14 -9.38 19.08
C PRO A 39 -14.60 -8.90 19.17
N LYS A 40 -14.88 -7.78 18.50
CA LYS A 40 -16.21 -7.15 18.43
C LYS A 40 -17.21 -8.03 17.70
N ASP A 41 -16.77 -8.64 16.60
CA ASP A 41 -17.51 -9.62 15.81
C ASP A 41 -16.53 -10.56 15.09
N ARG A 42 -17.05 -11.57 14.37
CA ARG A 42 -16.22 -12.58 13.69
C ARG A 42 -15.39 -12.05 12.52
N TYR A 43 -15.70 -10.87 12.00
CA TYR A 43 -15.09 -10.30 10.79
C TYR A 43 -14.29 -9.04 11.07
N SER A 44 -14.28 -8.57 12.33
CA SER A 44 -13.64 -7.34 12.73
C SER A 44 -12.51 -7.62 13.71
N TYR A 45 -11.34 -7.08 13.37
CA TYR A 45 -10.21 -6.99 14.28
C TYR A 45 -10.46 -6.03 15.46
N ALA A 46 -11.54 -5.25 15.46
CA ALA A 46 -11.82 -4.32 16.56
C ALA A 46 -12.10 -5.08 17.87
N VAL A 47 -11.64 -4.53 18.99
CA VAL A 47 -11.89 -5.06 20.33
C VAL A 47 -13.28 -4.63 20.82
N LYS A 48 -14.07 -5.60 21.32
CA LYS A 48 -15.39 -5.35 21.91
C LYS A 48 -15.28 -4.38 23.09
N GLY A 49 -16.15 -3.37 23.15
CA GLY A 49 -16.14 -2.37 24.23
C GLY A 49 -15.19 -1.19 24.01
N SER A 50 -14.29 -1.24 23.01
CA SER A 50 -13.31 -0.19 22.76
C SER A 50 -13.98 1.12 22.33
N ALA A 51 -14.92 1.07 21.39
CA ALA A 51 -15.66 2.24 20.93
C ALA A 51 -16.50 2.84 22.06
N GLU A 52 -17.20 2.00 22.82
CA GLU A 52 -18.04 2.37 23.95
C GLU A 52 -17.22 3.08 25.03
N MET A 53 -16.01 2.60 25.31
CA MET A 53 -15.10 3.25 26.25
C MET A 53 -14.64 4.62 25.73
N THR A 54 -14.28 4.72 24.45
CA THR A 54 -13.94 6.02 23.85
C THR A 54 -15.09 7.01 23.94
N PHE A 55 -16.34 6.59 23.69
CA PHE A 55 -17.50 7.47 23.86
C PHE A 55 -17.68 7.94 25.30
N LYS A 56 -17.46 7.07 26.29
CA LYS A 56 -17.46 7.47 27.72
C LYS A 56 -16.37 8.50 28.01
N LEU A 57 -15.16 8.32 27.48
CA LEU A 57 -14.06 9.28 27.62
C LEU A 57 -14.38 10.63 26.95
N MET A 58 -14.96 10.62 25.76
CA MET A 58 -15.38 11.83 25.06
C MET A 58 -16.44 12.61 25.87
N GLN A 59 -17.45 11.92 26.41
CA GLN A 59 -18.45 12.54 27.28
C GLN A 59 -17.81 13.10 28.56
N TYR A 60 -16.86 12.38 29.15
CA TYR A 60 -16.12 12.83 30.31
C TYR A 60 -15.33 14.12 30.03
N CYS A 61 -14.58 14.18 28.93
CA CYS A 61 -13.84 15.38 28.51
C CYS A 61 -14.78 16.57 28.27
N ARG A 62 -15.94 16.34 27.65
CA ARG A 62 -16.97 17.38 27.44
C ARG A 62 -17.51 17.91 28.77
N LYS A 63 -17.87 17.03 29.72
CA LYS A 63 -18.37 17.42 31.05
C LYS A 63 -17.33 18.23 31.84
N LYS A 64 -16.05 17.87 31.70
CA LYS A 64 -14.93 18.59 32.34
C LYS A 64 -14.53 19.89 31.62
N GLN A 65 -15.09 20.16 30.43
CA GLN A 65 -14.79 21.34 29.62
C GLN A 65 -13.29 21.53 29.36
N PHE A 66 -12.60 20.43 29.04
CA PHE A 66 -11.18 20.50 28.71
C PHE A 66 -10.92 21.34 27.45
N PRO A 67 -9.77 22.03 27.35
CA PRO A 67 -9.47 22.97 26.25
C PRO A 67 -9.11 22.30 24.91
N PHE A 68 -9.28 20.98 24.78
CA PHE A 68 -8.95 20.22 23.59
C PHE A 68 -10.16 19.47 23.01
N SER A 69 -10.12 19.29 21.69
CA SER A 69 -11.09 18.45 20.97
C SER A 69 -10.69 16.99 21.01
N VAL A 70 -11.66 16.08 21.13
CA VAL A 70 -11.40 14.64 21.07
C VAL A 70 -12.02 14.08 19.79
N TYR A 71 -11.21 13.37 19.01
CA TYR A 71 -11.62 12.68 17.79
C TYR A 71 -11.50 11.17 17.99
N PHE A 72 -12.39 10.40 17.36
CA PHE A 72 -12.36 8.94 17.40
C PHE A 72 -12.25 8.38 15.98
N CYS A 73 -11.20 7.60 15.75
CA CYS A 73 -10.98 6.87 14.50
C CYS A 73 -11.35 5.39 14.67
N THR A 74 -12.46 4.98 14.05
CA THR A 74 -12.90 3.58 14.01
C THR A 74 -11.97 2.73 13.14
N SER A 75 -11.77 1.45 13.48
CA SER A 75 -10.92 0.55 12.69
C SER A 75 -11.44 0.34 11.26
N LYS A 76 -12.77 0.26 11.07
CA LYS A 76 -13.38 0.17 9.73
C LYS A 76 -13.00 1.33 8.80
N LEU A 77 -12.77 2.52 9.35
CA LEU A 77 -12.38 3.71 8.59
C LEU A 77 -10.89 3.70 8.21
N LYS A 78 -10.05 3.02 9.00
CA LYS A 78 -8.62 2.82 8.70
C LYS A 78 -8.42 1.92 7.48
N ASP A 79 -9.15 0.81 7.42
CA ASP A 79 -8.91 -0.22 6.41
C ASP A 79 -9.35 0.20 5.00
N ALA A 80 -10.51 0.85 4.86
CA ALA A 80 -11.06 1.14 3.54
C ALA A 80 -10.59 2.49 2.94
N VAL A 81 -10.48 3.53 3.77
CA VAL A 81 -10.24 4.90 3.27
C VAL A 81 -8.79 5.32 3.46
N GLN A 82 -8.22 5.14 4.65
CA GLN A 82 -6.85 5.62 4.92
C GLN A 82 -5.81 4.84 4.12
N LEU A 83 -5.96 3.51 4.02
CA LEU A 83 -5.08 2.69 3.19
C LEU A 83 -5.17 3.08 1.72
N ARG A 84 -6.39 3.18 1.17
CA ARG A 84 -6.61 3.59 -0.23
C ARG A 84 -5.98 4.95 -0.53
N GLU A 85 -6.17 5.95 0.33
CA GLU A 85 -5.56 7.27 0.15
C GLU A 85 -4.03 7.23 0.25
N ARG A 86 -3.48 6.36 1.12
CA ARG A 86 -2.03 6.15 1.20
C ARG A 86 -1.49 5.53 -0.08
N LEU A 87 -2.15 4.51 -0.63
CA LEU A 87 -1.77 3.88 -1.89
C LEU A 87 -1.82 4.88 -3.05
N LYS A 88 -2.89 5.66 -3.18
CA LYS A 88 -2.99 6.73 -4.18
C LYS A 88 -1.84 7.73 -4.11
N ARG A 89 -1.49 8.20 -2.90
CA ARG A 89 -0.36 9.13 -2.72
C ARG A 89 0.97 8.49 -3.09
N ARG A 90 1.19 7.23 -2.69
CA ARG A 90 2.40 6.49 -3.04
C ARG A 90 2.50 6.31 -4.55
N ALA A 91 1.43 5.87 -5.22
CA ALA A 91 1.39 5.69 -6.66
C ALA A 91 1.85 6.94 -7.40
N LYS A 92 1.35 8.12 -7.02
CA LYS A 92 1.76 9.41 -7.62
C LYS A 92 3.26 9.72 -7.46
N ASN A 93 3.88 9.22 -6.40
CA ASN A 93 5.29 9.49 -6.09
C ASN A 93 6.25 8.46 -6.69
N VAL A 94 5.80 7.21 -6.89
CA VAL A 94 6.67 6.11 -7.37
C VAL A 94 6.41 5.71 -8.82
N ALA A 95 5.34 6.22 -9.43
CA ALA A 95 5.05 5.96 -10.83
C ALA A 95 6.18 6.47 -11.75
N LEU A 96 6.57 5.62 -12.68
CA LEU A 96 7.39 5.96 -13.83
C LEU A 96 6.56 6.76 -14.85
N PRO A 97 7.19 7.53 -15.74
CA PRO A 97 6.49 8.40 -16.70
C PRO A 97 5.48 7.68 -17.60
N PHE A 98 5.67 6.38 -17.83
CA PHE A 98 4.82 5.55 -18.69
C PHE A 98 3.77 4.72 -17.93
N ASP A 99 3.74 4.78 -16.60
CA ASP A 99 2.78 4.02 -15.82
C ASP A 99 1.38 4.63 -15.88
N GLU A 100 0.37 3.77 -15.86
CA GLU A 100 -1.01 4.20 -15.65
C GLU A 100 -1.40 3.98 -14.19
N ILE A 101 -1.81 5.05 -13.51
CA ILE A 101 -2.31 4.99 -12.14
C ILE A 101 -3.83 4.83 -12.15
N THR A 102 -4.32 3.75 -11.58
CA THR A 102 -5.77 3.51 -11.43
C THR A 102 -6.38 4.40 -10.36
N LYS A 103 -7.72 4.46 -10.32
CA LYS A 103 -8.47 5.22 -9.30
C LYS A 103 -8.21 4.76 -7.87
N ASP A 104 -7.77 3.52 -7.66
CA ASP A 104 -7.46 2.96 -6.34
C ASP A 104 -5.97 3.05 -5.98
N GLY A 105 -5.14 3.66 -6.84
CA GLY A 105 -3.72 3.83 -6.58
C GLY A 105 -2.89 2.58 -6.87
N VAL A 106 -3.37 1.70 -7.77
CA VAL A 106 -2.60 0.58 -8.35
C VAL A 106 -1.90 1.07 -9.62
N LEU A 107 -0.67 0.60 -9.87
CA LEU A 107 0.12 0.91 -11.05
C LEU A 107 -0.10 -0.16 -12.11
N ILE A 108 -0.46 0.24 -13.34
CA ILE A 108 -0.57 -0.65 -14.49
C ILE A 108 0.60 -0.34 -15.44
N ARG A 109 1.38 -1.37 -15.75
CA ARG A 109 2.57 -1.23 -16.60
C ARG A 109 2.87 -2.47 -17.41
N GLY A 110 3.65 -2.29 -18.46
CA GLY A 110 4.17 -3.38 -19.27
C GLY A 110 5.43 -3.97 -18.64
N VAL A 111 5.54 -5.29 -18.68
CA VAL A 111 6.65 -6.04 -18.08
C VAL A 111 7.20 -7.04 -19.10
N LEU A 112 8.52 -7.09 -19.21
CA LEU A 112 9.24 -8.15 -19.88
C LEU A 112 9.98 -8.97 -18.84
N THR A 113 9.63 -10.26 -18.74
CA THR A 113 10.37 -11.26 -17.97
C THR A 113 10.98 -12.28 -18.93
N GLY A 114 11.90 -13.09 -18.45
CA GLY A 114 12.43 -14.20 -19.22
C GLY A 114 13.95 -14.23 -19.23
N SER A 115 14.45 -15.44 -19.20
CA SER A 115 15.85 -15.79 -19.20
C SER A 115 16.11 -16.61 -20.45
N ASN A 116 16.50 -15.95 -21.54
CA ASN A 116 17.30 -16.69 -22.50
C ASN A 116 18.68 -16.88 -21.85
N VAL A 117 18.87 -18.07 -21.29
CA VAL A 117 20.15 -18.66 -20.90
C VAL A 117 20.87 -17.93 -19.76
N GLY A 118 20.49 -18.19 -18.51
CA GLY A 118 21.34 -17.95 -17.32
C GLY A 118 21.82 -16.51 -17.05
N GLY A 119 21.40 -15.54 -17.88
CA GLY A 119 21.85 -14.16 -17.86
C GLY A 119 20.78 -13.22 -17.32
N ASN A 120 21.23 -12.23 -16.56
CA ASN A 120 20.43 -11.11 -16.09
C ASN A 120 19.76 -10.40 -17.30
N ILE A 121 18.44 -10.21 -17.26
CA ILE A 121 17.66 -9.52 -18.32
C ILE A 121 18.17 -8.10 -18.60
N LEU A 122 18.87 -7.49 -17.65
CA LEU A 122 19.61 -6.24 -17.80
C LEU A 122 20.58 -6.27 -18.97
N SER A 123 21.23 -7.40 -19.24
CA SER A 123 22.17 -7.55 -20.37
C SER A 123 21.47 -7.39 -21.72
N LEU A 124 20.19 -7.73 -21.81
CA LEU A 124 19.39 -7.60 -23.03
C LEU A 124 18.83 -6.17 -23.21
N ARG A 125 18.84 -5.34 -22.16
CA ARG A 125 18.24 -4.00 -22.17
C ARG A 125 18.81 -3.12 -23.29
N ALA A 126 20.13 -3.06 -23.44
CA ALA A 126 20.77 -2.24 -24.47
C ALA A 126 20.41 -2.68 -25.90
N SER A 127 20.33 -4.00 -26.13
CA SER A 127 19.92 -4.57 -27.41
C SER A 127 18.44 -4.29 -27.71
N LEU A 128 17.58 -4.40 -26.70
CA LEU A 128 16.14 -4.12 -26.82
C LEU A 128 15.87 -2.64 -27.10
N LEU A 129 16.59 -1.72 -26.44
CA LEU A 129 16.48 -0.28 -26.70
C LEU A 129 16.75 0.04 -28.18
N LYS A 130 17.82 -0.54 -28.75
CA LYS A 130 18.15 -0.37 -30.17
C LYS A 130 17.12 -1.02 -31.09
N LEU A 131 16.77 -2.28 -30.83
CA LEU A 131 15.88 -3.06 -31.68
C LEU A 131 14.46 -2.48 -31.74
N LEU A 132 13.96 -1.99 -30.60
CA LEU A 132 12.63 -1.41 -30.48
C LEU A 132 12.61 0.10 -30.76
N ASN A 133 13.77 0.71 -31.01
CA ASN A 133 13.97 2.15 -31.19
C ASN A 133 13.38 2.98 -30.03
N LEU A 134 13.78 2.62 -28.81
CA LEU A 134 13.32 3.22 -27.55
C LEU A 134 14.42 4.04 -26.90
N GLN A 135 14.00 5.04 -26.13
CA GLN A 135 14.86 5.82 -25.25
C GLN A 135 15.12 5.09 -23.94
N GLU A 136 16.23 5.43 -23.27
CA GLU A 136 16.62 4.84 -21.97
C GLU A 136 15.51 4.87 -20.90
N HIS A 137 14.72 5.95 -20.87
CA HIS A 137 13.64 6.13 -19.90
C HIS A 137 12.36 5.35 -20.25
N GLU A 138 12.24 4.80 -21.46
CA GLU A 138 11.08 4.02 -21.90
C GLU A 138 11.20 2.53 -21.55
N LEU A 139 12.41 2.07 -21.16
CA LEU A 139 12.68 0.70 -20.75
C LEU A 139 13.54 0.70 -19.48
N VAL A 140 12.91 0.54 -18.33
CA VAL A 140 13.54 0.63 -17.01
C VAL A 140 13.80 -0.76 -16.44
N TYR A 141 14.97 -0.99 -15.85
CA TYR A 141 15.26 -2.25 -15.17
C TYR A 141 14.77 -2.22 -13.71
N ASP A 142 14.00 -3.25 -13.34
CA ASP A 142 13.57 -3.51 -11.98
C ASP A 142 14.47 -4.60 -11.37
N PRO A 143 15.42 -4.22 -10.48
CA PRO A 143 16.35 -5.16 -9.88
C PRO A 143 15.70 -6.10 -8.86
N GLN A 144 14.58 -5.71 -8.27
CA GLN A 144 13.94 -6.48 -7.20
C GLN A 144 13.30 -7.75 -7.73
N LYS A 145 12.71 -7.67 -8.93
CA LYS A 145 12.06 -8.79 -9.61
C LYS A 145 12.80 -9.27 -10.85
N ASN A 146 13.99 -8.71 -11.12
CA ASN A 146 14.83 -9.04 -12.28
C ASN A 146 14.03 -9.02 -13.60
N ARG A 147 13.42 -7.86 -13.90
CA ARG A 147 12.52 -7.67 -15.05
C ARG A 147 12.72 -6.30 -15.69
N LEU A 148 12.23 -6.10 -16.91
CA LEU A 148 12.21 -4.78 -17.57
C LEU A 148 10.78 -4.23 -17.58
N LEU A 149 10.64 -2.94 -17.25
CA LEU A 149 9.39 -2.20 -17.20
C LEU A 149 9.31 -1.23 -18.38
N MET A 150 8.13 -1.13 -19.00
CA MET A 150 7.85 -0.18 -20.07
C MET A 150 6.36 0.14 -20.19
N ASP A 151 5.99 1.06 -21.09
CA ASP A 151 4.57 1.36 -21.37
C ASP A 151 3.82 0.10 -21.84
N LYS A 152 2.63 -0.14 -21.28
CA LYS A 152 1.75 -1.27 -21.66
C LYS A 152 1.43 -1.29 -23.16
N LYS A 153 1.32 -0.13 -23.80
CA LYS A 153 1.07 0.02 -25.25
C LYS A 153 2.27 -0.47 -26.05
N LEU A 154 3.49 -0.18 -25.60
CA LEU A 154 4.71 -0.63 -26.25
C LEU A 154 4.88 -2.15 -26.13
N VAL A 155 4.59 -2.72 -24.96
CA VAL A 155 4.59 -4.20 -24.81
C VAL A 155 3.59 -4.83 -25.77
N LYS A 156 2.35 -4.33 -25.84
CA LYS A 156 1.35 -4.85 -26.78
C LYS A 156 1.79 -4.73 -28.25
N LYS A 157 2.41 -3.61 -28.62
CA LYS A 157 2.93 -3.36 -29.97
C LYS A 157 4.04 -4.34 -30.36
N HIS A 158 4.97 -4.62 -29.45
CA HIS A 158 6.18 -5.39 -29.75
C HIS A 158 6.13 -6.86 -29.30
N LYS A 159 4.99 -7.33 -28.76
CA LYS A 159 4.84 -8.67 -28.16
C LYS A 159 5.34 -9.84 -29.01
N LYS A 160 5.11 -9.82 -30.33
CA LYS A 160 5.55 -10.91 -31.23
C LYS A 160 7.08 -10.99 -31.30
N MET A 161 7.74 -9.84 -31.45
CA MET A 161 9.20 -9.74 -31.53
C MET A 161 9.84 -10.12 -30.20
N VAL A 162 9.30 -9.61 -29.09
CA VAL A 162 9.76 -9.93 -27.74
C VAL A 162 9.68 -11.44 -27.46
N LYS A 163 8.58 -12.11 -27.86
CA LYS A 163 8.46 -13.57 -27.76
C LYS A 163 9.49 -14.33 -28.57
N GLN A 164 9.81 -13.86 -29.79
CA GLN A 164 10.85 -14.47 -30.62
C GLN A 164 12.24 -14.38 -29.97
N LEU A 165 12.47 -13.37 -29.13
CA LEU A 165 13.68 -13.21 -28.34
C LEU A 165 13.68 -14.04 -27.04
N GLY A 166 12.70 -14.92 -26.86
CA GLY A 166 12.55 -15.78 -25.66
C GLY A 166 12.11 -15.03 -24.40
N LEU A 167 11.58 -13.81 -24.55
CA LEU A 167 11.02 -13.03 -23.44
C LEU A 167 9.51 -13.21 -23.36
N THR A 168 8.98 -13.06 -22.16
CA THR A 168 7.56 -13.14 -21.83
C THR A 168 7.02 -11.73 -21.61
N PRO A 169 6.31 -11.16 -22.61
CA PRO A 169 5.62 -9.89 -22.44
C PRO A 169 4.35 -10.07 -21.60
N SER A 170 4.16 -9.20 -20.63
CA SER A 170 2.96 -9.17 -19.78
C SER A 170 2.55 -7.74 -19.45
N ILE A 171 1.31 -7.57 -19.00
CA ILE A 171 0.83 -6.35 -18.34
C ILE A 171 0.55 -6.72 -16.89
N VAL A 172 1.11 -5.94 -15.98
CA VAL A 172 1.00 -6.17 -14.55
C VAL A 172 0.28 -5.00 -13.92
N ALA A 173 -0.71 -5.31 -13.07
CA ALA A 173 -1.28 -4.39 -12.10
C ALA A 173 -0.63 -4.68 -10.75
N GLU A 174 0.08 -3.71 -10.17
CA GLU A 174 0.79 -3.90 -8.91
C GLU A 174 0.61 -2.73 -7.94
N TYR A 175 0.62 -3.04 -6.64
CA TYR A 175 0.54 -2.01 -5.62
C TYR A 175 1.84 -1.18 -5.57
N PRO A 176 1.74 0.13 -5.25
CA PRO A 176 2.89 1.03 -5.06
C PRO A 176 3.54 0.80 -3.69
N THR A 177 3.73 -0.47 -3.34
CA THR A 177 4.40 -0.93 -2.11
C THR A 177 5.84 -1.30 -2.43
N TRP A 178 6.65 -1.49 -1.39
CA TRP A 178 8.07 -1.77 -1.57
C TRP A 178 8.34 -3.11 -2.27
N ASP A 179 7.48 -4.10 -2.03
CA ASP A 179 7.49 -5.43 -2.65
C ASP A 179 6.83 -5.46 -4.04
N ALA A 180 6.21 -4.35 -4.46
CA ALA A 180 5.46 -4.24 -5.70
C ALA A 180 4.47 -5.41 -5.88
N MET A 181 3.66 -5.71 -4.87
CA MET A 181 2.77 -6.88 -4.89
C MET A 181 1.88 -6.88 -6.13
N GLU A 182 1.93 -7.97 -6.91
CA GLU A 182 1.19 -8.12 -8.16
C GLU A 182 -0.26 -8.54 -7.84
N VAL A 183 -1.20 -7.75 -8.31
CA VAL A 183 -2.64 -7.96 -8.13
C VAL A 183 -3.18 -8.77 -9.30
N GLU A 184 -2.72 -8.44 -10.51
CA GLU A 184 -3.14 -9.08 -11.75
C GLU A 184 -1.98 -9.11 -12.74
N ILE A 185 -1.90 -10.21 -13.50
CA ILE A 185 -0.90 -10.40 -14.56
C ILE A 185 -1.64 -10.89 -15.81
N ASP A 186 -1.53 -10.14 -16.89
CA ASP A 186 -2.06 -10.49 -18.21
C ASP A 186 -0.90 -10.80 -19.16
N PHE A 187 -0.72 -12.07 -19.51
CA PHE A 187 0.32 -12.52 -20.44
C PHE A 187 -0.12 -12.31 -21.90
N LEU A 188 0.69 -11.60 -22.69
CA LEU A 188 0.32 -11.09 -24.02
C LEU A 188 0.71 -11.99 -25.18
#